data_AF-A0A0J7NKH3-F1
#
_entry.id   AF-A0A0J7NKH3-F1
#
_cell.length_a   1.000
_cell.length_b   1.000
_cell.length_c   1.000
_cell.angle_alpha   90.00
_cell.angle_beta   90.00
_cell.angle_gamma   90.00
#
_symmetry.space_group_name_H-M   'P 1'
#
loop_
_entity.id
_entity.type
_entity.pdbx_description
1 polymer ?
#
loop_
_entity_poly.entity_id
_entity_poly.type
_entity_poly.pdbx_seq_one_letter_code
_entity_poly.pdbx_strand_id
1 'polypeptide(L)'
;MEEINHKLQFSKEEDKCEAYFVSTYNRNNERRFIVELPLKGDVEELGESYHIAERRFKTLERKLGKQSNLKHQYYGFMHEYLNLDHMQEVPPDEENHPHITYRITRS
;
A
#
# COMPACT_ATOMS: atom_id res chain seq x y z
N MET A 1 0.80 -33.51 3.49
CA MET A 1 0.05 -32.33 3.03
C MET A 1 -1.32 -32.49 3.65
N GLU A 2 -1.54 -31.90 4.81
CA GLU A 2 -2.79 -32.11 5.55
C GLU A 2 -3.84 -31.15 4.98
N GLU A 3 -4.75 -31.68 4.16
CA GLU A 3 -6.01 -30.99 3.85
C GLU A 3 -6.92 -31.13 5.06
N ILE A 4 -7.09 -30.04 5.81
CA ILE A 4 -8.05 -30.01 6.91
C ILE A 4 -9.42 -29.64 6.31
N ASN A 5 -10.25 -30.67 6.10
CA ASN A 5 -11.66 -30.51 5.75
C ASN A 5 -12.45 -30.02 6.98
N HIS A 6 -12.44 -28.70 7.20
CA HIS A 6 -13.48 -28.06 7.99
C HIS A 6 -14.40 -27.31 7.02
N LYS A 7 -15.65 -27.78 6.87
CA LYS A 7 -16.74 -26.89 6.45
C LYS A 7 -16.94 -25.88 7.58
N LEU A 8 -16.07 -24.87 7.63
CA LEU A 8 -16.30 -23.67 8.40
C LEU A 8 -17.57 -23.04 7.79
N GLN A 9 -18.61 -22.86 8.61
CA GLN A 9 -19.75 -22.06 8.16
C GLN A 9 -19.28 -20.61 8.09
N PHE A 10 -18.80 -20.22 6.92
CA PHE A 10 -18.42 -18.87 6.61
C PHE A 10 -19.67 -17.98 6.62
N SER A 11 -19.51 -16.77 7.14
CA SER A 11 -20.47 -15.69 6.94
C SER A 11 -20.51 -15.30 5.46
N LYS A 12 -21.60 -14.65 5.03
CA LYS A 12 -21.72 -14.13 3.65
C LYS A 12 -20.59 -13.17 3.28
N GLU A 13 -19.97 -12.49 4.27
CA GLU A 13 -18.82 -11.61 4.04
C GLU A 13 -17.55 -12.42 3.79
N GLU A 14 -17.34 -13.49 4.55
CA GLU A 14 -16.20 -14.41 4.37
C GLU A 14 -16.29 -15.16 3.03
N ASP A 15 -17.48 -15.62 2.62
CA ASP A 15 -17.68 -16.25 1.31
C ASP A 15 -17.33 -15.31 0.15
N LYS A 16 -17.71 -14.03 0.26
CA LYS A 16 -17.38 -13.01 -0.75
C LYS A 16 -15.88 -12.72 -0.77
N CYS A 17 -15.25 -12.64 0.41
CA CYS A 17 -13.82 -12.42 0.54
C CYS A 17 -13.03 -13.58 -0.09
N GLU A 18 -13.42 -14.83 0.19
CA GLU A 18 -12.80 -16.02 -0.39
C GLU A 18 -12.96 -16.07 -1.91
N ALA A 19 -14.18 -15.83 -2.42
CA ALA A 19 -14.42 -15.78 -3.85
C ALA A 19 -13.58 -14.70 -4.55
N TYR A 20 -13.46 -13.51 -3.94
CA TYR A 20 -12.64 -12.41 -4.45
C TYR A 20 -11.15 -12.72 -4.39
N PHE A 21 -10.69 -13.34 -3.31
CA PHE A 21 -9.31 -13.82 -3.19
C PHE A 21 -9.00 -14.79 -4.32
N VAL A 22 -9.81 -15.82 -4.53
CA VAL A 22 -9.61 -16.80 -5.60
C VAL A 22 -9.61 -16.15 -6.99
N SER A 23 -10.45 -15.13 -7.23
CA SER A 23 -10.52 -14.47 -8.53
C SER A 23 -9.37 -13.49 -8.80
N THR A 24 -8.80 -12.87 -7.76
CA THR A 24 -7.76 -11.84 -7.88
C THR A 24 -6.36 -12.33 -7.51
N TYR A 25 -6.25 -13.52 -6.95
CA TYR A 25 -5.00 -14.15 -6.58
C TYR A 25 -4.18 -14.50 -7.83
N ASN A 26 -2.93 -14.03 -7.85
CA ASN A 26 -1.94 -14.42 -8.85
C ASN A 26 -0.56 -14.62 -8.21
N ARG A 27 0.34 -15.29 -8.94
CA ARG A 27 1.74 -15.45 -8.54
C ARG A 27 2.64 -14.88 -9.63
N ASN A 28 3.45 -13.90 -9.27
CA ASN A 28 4.37 -13.29 -10.22
C ASN A 28 5.57 -14.21 -10.55
N ASN A 29 6.37 -13.82 -11.54
CA ASN A 29 7.56 -14.55 -11.98
C ASN A 29 8.63 -14.73 -10.87
N GLU A 30 8.61 -13.84 -9.88
CA GLU A 30 9.46 -13.90 -8.68
C GLU A 30 8.89 -14.80 -7.57
N ARG A 31 7.84 -15.58 -7.89
CA ARG A 31 7.17 -16.49 -6.96
C ARG A 31 6.45 -15.81 -5.78
N ARG A 32 6.23 -14.49 -5.81
CA ARG A 32 5.47 -13.72 -4.83
C ARG A 32 3.98 -13.80 -5.12
N PHE A 33 3.17 -13.84 -4.06
CA PHE A 33 1.71 -13.77 -4.18
C PHE A 33 1.27 -12.32 -4.36
N ILE A 34 0.47 -12.09 -5.39
CA ILE A 34 -0.25 -10.85 -5.65
C ILE A 34 -1.70 -11.12 -5.27
N VAL A 35 -2.21 -10.36 -4.31
CA VAL A 35 -3.57 -10.50 -3.79
C VAL A 35 -4.18 -9.11 -3.79
N GLU A 36 -5.31 -8.96 -4.46
CA GLU A 36 -6.10 -7.75 -4.34
C GLU A 36 -6.90 -7.82 -3.05
N LEU A 37 -6.89 -6.74 -2.26
CA LEU A 37 -7.65 -6.68 -1.03
C LEU A 37 -9.06 -6.16 -1.33
N PRO A 38 -10.12 -6.91 -1.00
CA PRO A 38 -11.47 -6.45 -1.22
C PRO A 38 -11.75 -5.23 -0.34
N LEU A 39 -12.41 -4.23 -0.91
CA LEU A 39 -12.92 -3.10 -0.14
C LEU A 39 -14.12 -3.56 0.70
N LYS A 40 -14.14 -3.13 1.96
CA LYS A 40 -15.29 -3.35 2.84
C LYS A 40 -16.28 -2.20 2.66
N GLY A 41 -17.39 -2.45 1.98
CA GLY A 41 -18.41 -1.43 1.70
C GLY A 41 -18.29 -0.83 0.30
N ASP A 42 -19.01 0.27 0.06
CA ASP A 42 -18.93 1.01 -1.21
C ASP A 42 -17.68 1.90 -1.25
N VAL A 43 -17.08 2.07 -2.42
CA VAL A 43 -15.95 3.00 -2.65
C VAL A 43 -16.32 4.42 -2.26
N GLU A 44 -17.59 4.79 -2.45
CA GLU A 44 -18.13 6.11 -2.08
C GLU A 44 -18.07 6.39 -0.56
N GLU A 45 -17.98 5.35 0.29
CA GLU A 45 -17.77 5.50 1.73
C GLU A 45 -16.38 6.07 2.07
N LEU A 46 -15.41 5.99 1.15
CA LEU A 46 -14.10 6.63 1.32
C LEU A 46 -14.19 8.16 1.33
N GLY A 47 -15.26 8.73 0.75
CA GLY A 47 -15.56 10.17 0.76
C GLY A 47 -14.35 11.06 0.47
N GLU A 48 -14.10 12.01 1.37
CA GLU A 48 -13.06 13.04 1.24
C GLU A 48 -11.62 12.56 1.56
N SER A 49 -11.38 11.25 1.61
CA SER A 49 -10.07 10.68 2.01
C SER A 49 -8.89 11.26 1.21
N TYR A 50 -9.06 11.40 -0.10
CA TYR A 50 -8.04 12.02 -0.96
C TYR A 50 -7.77 13.48 -0.58
N HIS A 51 -8.81 14.30 -0.46
CA HIS A 51 -8.67 15.72 -0.10
C HIS A 51 -8.08 15.91 1.30
N ILE A 52 -8.39 15.03 2.24
CA ILE A 52 -7.79 15.01 3.58
C ILE A 52 -6.30 14.67 3.49
N ALA A 53 -5.93 13.64 2.75
CA ALA A 53 -4.54 13.24 2.54
C ALA A 53 -3.73 14.37 1.89
N GLU A 54 -4.27 15.00 0.84
CA GLU A 54 -3.66 16.12 0.14
C GLU A 54 -3.44 17.32 1.08
N ARG A 55 -4.44 17.67 1.90
CA ARG A 55 -4.31 18.76 2.88
C ARG A 55 -3.24 18.47 3.92
N ARG A 56 -3.14 17.23 4.39
CA ARG A 56 -2.10 16.80 5.33
C ARG A 56 -0.72 16.91 4.69
N PHE A 57 -0.58 16.43 3.45
CA PHE A 57 0.66 16.55 2.68
C PHE A 57 1.12 18.01 2.54
N LYS A 58 0.25 18.90 2.04
CA LYS A 58 0.56 20.34 1.90
C LYS A 58 0.91 21.01 3.24
N THR A 59 0.36 20.51 4.35
CA THR A 59 0.68 21.03 5.69
C THR A 59 2.06 20.58 6.15
N LEU A 60 2.42 19.32 5.89
CA LEU A 60 3.75 18.80 6.14
C LEU A 60 4.79 19.60 5.34
N GLU A 61 4.58 19.81 4.04
CA GLU A 61 5.51 20.57 3.21
C GLU A 61 5.74 22.00 3.74
N ARG A 62 4.66 22.70 4.11
CA ARG A 62 4.76 24.04 4.71
C ARG A 62 5.54 24.02 6.03
N LYS A 63 5.38 22.97 6.85
CA LYS A 63 6.10 22.82 8.12
C LYS A 63 7.59 22.59 7.87
N LEU A 64 7.94 21.69 6.95
CA LEU A 64 9.33 21.41 6.57
C LEU A 64 10.00 22.63 5.93
N GLY A 65 9.25 23.44 5.16
CA GLY A 65 9.75 24.69 4.60
C GLY A 65 10.10 25.76 5.64
N LYS A 66 9.39 25.79 6.77
CA LYS A 66 9.64 26.74 7.87
C LYS A 66 10.68 26.27 8.88
N GLN A 67 10.84 24.96 9.04
CA GLN A 67 11.68 24.35 10.08
C GLN A 67 12.81 23.53 9.46
N SER A 68 13.97 24.16 9.26
CA SER A 68 15.14 23.55 8.60
C SER A 68 15.65 22.29 9.31
N ASN A 69 15.69 22.27 10.64
CA ASN A 69 16.11 21.11 11.42
C ASN A 69 15.16 19.91 11.21
N LEU A 70 13.85 20.15 11.26
CA LEU A 70 12.85 19.10 11.02
C LEU A 70 12.94 18.58 9.58
N LYS A 71 13.16 19.47 8.62
CA LYS A 71 13.41 19.11 7.22
C LYS A 71 14.58 18.14 7.10
N HIS A 72 15.72 18.46 7.72
CA HIS A 72 16.91 17.63 7.66
C HIS A 72 16.66 16.24 8.27
N GLN A 73 16.02 16.17 9.45
CA GLN A 73 15.69 14.89 10.08
C GLN A 73 14.73 14.05 9.25
N TYR A 74 13.71 14.67 8.64
CA TYR A 74 12.76 13.97 7.78
C TYR A 74 13.46 13.35 6.56
N TYR A 75 14.29 14.12 5.84
CA TYR A 75 15.04 13.57 4.71
C TYR A 75 16.06 12.51 5.12
N GLY A 76 16.73 12.70 6.26
CA GLY A 76 17.64 11.70 6.81
C GLY A 76 16.93 10.36 7.04
N PHE A 77 15.74 10.40 7.66
CA PHE A 77 14.92 9.21 7.85
C PHE A 77 14.49 8.56 6.53
N MET A 78 14.02 9.34 5.55
CA MET A 78 13.59 8.77 4.26
C MET A 78 14.75 8.11 3.50
N HIS A 79 15.95 8.68 3.59
CA HIS A 79 17.16 8.06 3.03
C HIS A 79 17.59 6.80 3.77
N GLU A 80 17.53 6.81 5.11
CA GLU A 80 17.79 5.60 5.89
C GLU A 80 16.79 4.48 5.55
N TYR A 81 15.51 4.84 5.41
CA TYR A 81 14.45 3.90 5.04
C TYR A 81 14.67 3.28 3.65
N LEU A 82 15.20 4.06 2.70
CA LEU A 82 15.66 3.56 1.39
C LEU A 82 16.88 2.65 1.53
N ASN A 83 17.89 3.07 2.30
CA ASN A 83 19.15 2.32 2.49
C ASN A 83 18.97 1.00 3.23
N LEU A 84 17.95 0.90 4.08
CA LEU A 84 17.56 -0.33 4.77
C LEU A 84 16.72 -1.27 3.89
N ASP A 85 16.56 -0.95 2.60
CA ASP A 85 15.71 -1.68 1.66
C ASP A 85 14.24 -1.79 2.12
N HIS A 86 13.79 -0.95 3.07
CA HIS A 86 12.40 -0.86 3.52
C HIS A 86 11.52 -0.13 2.50
N MET A 87 12.13 0.58 1.55
CA MET A 87 11.48 1.26 0.45
C MET A 87 12.38 1.22 -0.79
N GLN A 88 11.79 1.03 -1.96
CA GLN A 88 12.50 0.98 -3.23
C GLN A 88 11.80 1.88 -4.25
N GLU A 89 12.59 2.57 -5.07
CA GLU A 89 12.07 3.36 -6.19
C GLU A 89 11.52 2.42 -7.27
N VAL A 90 10.31 2.71 -7.77
CA VAL A 90 9.68 1.95 -8.85
C VAL A 90 10.23 2.47 -10.18
N PRO A 91 10.79 1.60 -11.05
CA PRO A 91 11.28 2.03 -12.36
C PRO A 91 10.17 2.70 -13.18
N PRO A 92 10.47 3.81 -13.90
CA PRO A 92 9.47 4.51 -14.72
C PRO A 92 8.79 3.61 -15.77
N ASP A 93 9.51 2.58 -16.22
CA ASP A 93 9.10 1.65 -17.26
C ASP A 93 8.06 0.61 -16.78
N GLU A 94 7.88 0.43 -15.46
CA GLU A 94 6.96 -0.58 -14.93
C GLU A 94 5.50 -0.10 -14.88
N GLU A 95 5.23 1.21 -14.70
CA GLU A 95 3.88 1.69 -14.40
C GLU A 95 3.41 2.95 -15.17
N ASN A 96 4.20 3.54 -16.09
CA ASN A 96 3.82 4.76 -16.84
C ASN A 96 3.26 5.88 -15.92
N HIS A 97 3.78 6.00 -14.69
CA HIS A 97 3.32 7.04 -13.76
C HIS A 97 4.04 8.37 -14.06
N PRO A 98 3.31 9.51 -14.07
CA PRO A 98 3.91 10.84 -14.31
C PRO A 98 4.78 11.34 -13.14
N HIS A 99 4.87 10.57 -12.06
CA HIS A 99 5.55 10.92 -10.81
C HIS A 99 6.44 9.78 -10.35
N ILE A 100 7.51 10.13 -9.62
CA ILE A 100 8.40 9.15 -8.97
C ILE A 100 7.59 8.44 -7.88
N THR A 101 7.46 7.12 -8.01
CA THR A 101 6.73 6.27 -7.07
C THR A 101 7.72 5.40 -6.30
N TYR A 102 7.45 5.19 -5.02
CA TYR A 102 8.22 4.28 -4.18
C TYR A 102 7.32 3.15 -3.68
N ARG A 103 7.84 1.91 -3.68
CA ARG A 103 7.18 0.74 -3.11
C ARG A 103 7.79 0.44 -1.74
N ILE A 104 6.94 0.38 -0.72
CA ILE A 104 7.34 -0.05 0.63
C ILE A 104 7.46 -1.58 0.63
N THR A 105 8.59 -2.10 1.10
CA THR A 105 8.82 -3.54 1.23
C THR A 105 8.37 -3.99 2.63
N ARG A 106 7.94 -5.25 2.77
CA ARG A 106 7.67 -5.82 4.10
C ARG A 106 9.02 -6.13 4.77
N SER A 107 9.33 -5.39 5.83
CA SER A 107 10.34 -5.71 6.85
C SER A 107 9.92 -6.90 7.70
#